data_AF-A0A5N5L9Y0-F1
#
_entry.id   AF-A0A5N5L9Y0-F1
#
_cell.length_a   1.000
_cell.length_b   1.000
_cell.length_c   1.000
_cell.angle_alpha   90.00
_cell.angle_beta   90.00
_cell.angle_gamma   90.00
#
_symmetry.space_group_name_H-M   'P 1'
#
loop_
_entity.id
_entity.type
_entity.pdbx_description
1 polymer ?
#
loop_
_entity_poly.entity_id
_entity_poly.type
_entity_poly.pdbx_seq_one_letter_code
_entity_poly.pdbx_strand_id
1 'polypeptide(L)'
;MTADNGDMDQKATAFIESLASNSVGTDLEDKWYCIASCAFTACNQPKYVATIFAVATEDHHDDVEYQKLVLRRMKESLLKTSIIYGIPRLINAFRALVRLVPSPSLWEPSPSSPPTPRSQTLVPSTLDPRALTYMRTIFRSDLDPFLGVMDSYWPDLRTLVVTTIYGYYQSDLSVLGALETSMLNIASLMPMDVAEEVGWHLRGLVRNGGTESQARETVGLVRGVMEVTGVVLRNEMPLVEEVVGEERLF
;
A
#
# COMPACT_ATOMS: atom_id res chain seq x y z
N MET A 1 18.70 -24.74 -0.21
CA MET A 1 17.41 -24.36 0.43
C MET A 1 17.40 -25.02 1.79
N THR A 2 17.54 -24.23 2.85
CA THR A 2 17.52 -24.70 4.24
C THR A 2 16.08 -24.99 4.66
N ALA A 3 15.88 -25.97 5.56
CA ALA A 3 14.55 -26.38 6.05
C ALA A 3 13.69 -25.20 6.57
N ASP A 4 14.33 -24.16 7.07
CA ASP A 4 13.73 -22.90 7.56
C ASP A 4 12.93 -22.13 6.49
N ASN A 5 13.39 -22.14 5.24
CA ASN A 5 12.64 -21.48 4.14
C ASN A 5 11.38 -22.26 3.76
N GLY A 6 11.39 -23.59 3.89
CA GLY A 6 10.23 -24.43 3.57
C GLY A 6 9.08 -24.25 4.54
N ASP A 7 9.39 -24.09 5.84
CA ASP A 7 8.40 -23.79 6.88
C ASP A 7 7.76 -22.41 6.69
N MET A 8 8.56 -21.38 6.36
CA MET A 8 8.04 -20.05 6.04
C MET A 8 7.14 -20.06 4.79
N ASP A 9 7.54 -20.78 3.73
CA ASP A 9 6.76 -20.85 2.49
C ASP A 9 5.37 -21.45 2.76
N GLN A 10 5.29 -22.51 3.55
CA GLN A 10 4.03 -23.14 3.93
C GLN A 10 3.16 -22.20 4.78
N LYS A 11 3.73 -21.58 5.81
CA LYS A 11 3.02 -20.62 6.68
C LYS A 11 2.50 -19.41 5.90
N ALA A 12 3.31 -18.86 5.00
CA ALA A 12 2.92 -17.72 4.18
C ALA A 12 1.79 -18.07 3.22
N THR A 13 1.86 -19.23 2.58
CA THR A 13 0.81 -19.69 1.65
C THR A 13 -0.50 -19.91 2.41
N ALA A 14 -0.47 -20.63 3.53
CA ALA A 14 -1.64 -20.85 4.36
C ALA A 14 -2.24 -19.53 4.90
N PHE A 15 -1.39 -18.59 5.29
CA PHE A 15 -1.86 -17.26 5.72
C PHE A 15 -2.55 -16.52 4.58
N ILE A 16 -1.96 -16.50 3.37
CA ILE A 16 -2.57 -15.86 2.18
C ILE A 16 -3.92 -16.49 1.83
N GLU A 17 -4.01 -17.81 1.80
CA GLU A 17 -5.27 -18.55 1.57
C GLU A 17 -6.33 -18.22 2.64
N SER A 18 -5.90 -18.06 3.90
CA SER A 18 -6.80 -17.65 4.98
C SER A 18 -7.32 -16.22 4.81
N LEU A 19 -6.54 -15.31 4.22
CA LEU A 19 -7.01 -13.95 3.93
C LEU A 19 -8.13 -13.96 2.89
N ALA A 20 -7.98 -14.76 1.83
CA ALA A 20 -9.01 -14.93 0.81
C ALA A 20 -10.27 -15.57 1.41
N SER A 21 -10.12 -16.65 2.18
CA SER A 21 -11.24 -17.40 2.77
C SER A 21 -12.03 -16.59 3.80
N ASN A 22 -11.37 -15.67 4.51
CA ASN A 22 -12.00 -14.82 5.51
C ASN A 22 -12.49 -13.48 4.92
N SER A 23 -12.27 -13.22 3.63
CA SER A 23 -12.71 -11.98 3.03
C SER A 23 -14.24 -11.90 3.00
N VAL A 24 -14.75 -10.75 3.40
CA VAL A 24 -16.20 -10.44 3.36
C VAL A 24 -16.57 -9.58 2.14
N GLY A 25 -15.57 -9.03 1.44
CA GLY A 25 -15.77 -8.34 0.17
C GLY A 25 -15.95 -9.35 -0.97
N THR A 26 -16.53 -8.89 -2.07
CA THR A 26 -16.63 -9.67 -3.31
C THR A 26 -15.85 -8.99 -4.43
N ASP A 27 -15.21 -9.77 -5.29
CA ASP A 27 -14.54 -9.30 -6.50
C ASP A 27 -13.50 -8.18 -6.24
N LEU A 28 -13.74 -6.97 -6.74
CA LEU A 28 -12.83 -5.82 -6.61
C LEU A 28 -13.03 -5.02 -5.32
N GLU A 29 -14.06 -5.35 -4.53
CA GLU A 29 -14.26 -4.75 -3.21
C GLU A 29 -13.18 -5.22 -2.22
N ASP A 30 -12.59 -6.39 -2.50
CA ASP A 30 -11.48 -6.94 -1.76
C ASP A 30 -10.24 -6.04 -1.82
N LYS A 31 -9.66 -5.85 -0.63
CA LYS A 31 -8.47 -5.03 -0.41
C LYS A 31 -7.30 -5.84 0.14
N TRP A 32 -7.57 -7.04 0.67
CA TRP A 32 -6.58 -7.87 1.35
C TRP A 32 -5.36 -8.14 0.47
N TYR A 33 -5.55 -8.40 -0.83
CA TYR A 33 -4.45 -8.71 -1.75
C TYR A 33 -3.55 -7.49 -2.00
N CYS A 34 -4.10 -6.27 -2.00
CA CYS A 34 -3.31 -5.05 -2.09
C CYS A 34 -2.52 -4.79 -0.80
N ILE A 35 -3.16 -4.93 0.36
CA ILE A 35 -2.55 -4.73 1.69
C ILE A 35 -1.44 -5.77 1.91
N ALA A 36 -1.73 -7.05 1.68
CA ALA A 36 -0.77 -8.14 1.81
C ALA A 36 0.42 -7.97 0.86
N SER A 37 0.18 -7.56 -0.39
CA SER A 37 1.27 -7.31 -1.35
C SER A 37 2.24 -6.23 -0.86
N CYS A 38 1.71 -5.13 -0.32
CA CYS A 38 2.52 -4.07 0.28
C CYS A 38 3.28 -4.58 1.52
N ALA A 39 2.61 -5.28 2.43
CA ALA A 39 3.21 -5.80 3.65
C ALA A 39 4.33 -6.82 3.37
N PHE A 40 4.09 -7.83 2.52
CA PHE A 40 5.12 -8.81 2.17
C PHE A 40 6.29 -8.17 1.42
N THR A 41 6.02 -7.20 0.55
CA THR A 41 7.09 -6.45 -0.13
C THR A 41 7.91 -5.63 0.87
N ALA A 42 7.25 -4.95 1.81
CA ALA A 42 7.89 -4.21 2.89
C ALA A 42 8.65 -5.13 3.88
N CYS A 43 8.23 -6.38 4.06
CA CYS A 43 8.98 -7.39 4.82
C CYS A 43 10.15 -8.01 4.03
N ASN A 44 10.45 -7.50 2.82
CA ASN A 44 11.45 -8.06 1.90
C ASN A 44 11.17 -9.52 1.52
N GLN A 45 9.89 -9.89 1.40
CA GLN A 45 9.42 -11.19 0.92
C GLN A 45 8.59 -11.07 -0.37
N PRO A 46 9.15 -10.45 -1.43
CA PRO A 46 8.42 -10.12 -2.66
C PRO A 46 7.95 -11.35 -3.46
N LYS A 47 8.49 -12.54 -3.20
CA LYS A 47 8.08 -13.78 -3.87
C LYS A 47 6.60 -14.10 -3.66
N TYR A 48 6.05 -13.76 -2.48
CA TYR A 48 4.66 -14.04 -2.15
C TYR A 48 3.67 -13.10 -2.85
N VAL A 49 4.13 -12.01 -3.46
CA VAL A 49 3.27 -11.15 -4.29
C VAL A 49 2.68 -11.92 -5.47
N ALA A 50 3.43 -12.87 -6.04
CA ALA A 50 2.93 -13.76 -7.08
C ALA A 50 1.86 -14.72 -6.52
N THR A 51 2.11 -15.34 -5.36
CA THR A 51 1.13 -16.20 -4.68
C THR A 51 -0.17 -15.46 -4.38
N ILE A 52 -0.08 -14.22 -3.88
CA ILE A 52 -1.24 -13.37 -3.61
C ILE A 52 -2.06 -13.12 -4.88
N PHE A 53 -1.39 -12.80 -6.00
CA PHE A 53 -2.09 -12.62 -7.28
C PHE A 53 -2.83 -13.90 -7.69
N ALA A 54 -2.15 -15.06 -7.62
CA ALA A 54 -2.76 -16.34 -7.98
C ALA A 54 -4.02 -16.61 -7.15
N VAL A 55 -3.92 -16.52 -5.82
CA VAL A 55 -5.04 -16.76 -4.89
C VAL A 55 -6.17 -15.75 -5.12
N ALA A 56 -5.86 -14.45 -5.29
CA ALA A 56 -6.86 -13.42 -5.53
C ALA A 56 -7.61 -13.57 -6.87
N THR A 57 -7.12 -14.43 -7.77
CA THR A 57 -7.74 -14.65 -9.10
C THR A 57 -8.18 -16.09 -9.34
N GLU A 58 -8.08 -16.97 -8.33
CA GLU A 58 -8.33 -18.40 -8.48
C GLU A 58 -9.76 -18.70 -8.95
N ASP A 59 -10.75 -18.09 -8.30
CA ASP A 59 -12.17 -18.21 -8.66
C ASP A 59 -12.51 -17.53 -10.00
N HIS A 60 -11.58 -16.74 -10.54
CA HIS A 60 -11.71 -15.99 -11.80
C HIS A 60 -10.57 -16.35 -12.79
N HIS A 61 -10.08 -17.59 -12.75
CA HIS A 61 -8.94 -18.02 -13.57
C HIS A 61 -9.20 -17.97 -15.09
N ASP A 62 -10.48 -18.02 -15.50
CA ASP A 62 -10.91 -17.88 -16.90
C ASP A 62 -11.32 -16.44 -17.26
N ASP A 63 -11.43 -15.53 -16.28
CA ASP A 63 -11.78 -14.12 -16.50
C ASP A 63 -10.53 -13.24 -16.59
N VAL A 64 -10.07 -13.07 -17.82
CA VAL A 64 -8.90 -12.24 -18.16
C VAL A 64 -9.08 -10.78 -17.77
N GLU A 65 -10.28 -10.22 -17.85
CA GLU A 65 -10.50 -8.80 -17.51
C GLU A 65 -10.47 -8.61 -15.99
N TYR A 66 -11.03 -9.54 -15.21
CA TYR A 66 -10.90 -9.55 -13.76
C TYR A 66 -9.42 -9.64 -13.33
N GLN A 67 -8.66 -10.56 -13.91
CA GLN A 67 -7.22 -10.70 -13.62
C GLN A 67 -6.44 -9.42 -13.92
N LYS A 68 -6.73 -8.75 -15.05
CA LYS A 68 -6.14 -7.44 -15.38
C LYS A 68 -6.46 -6.38 -14.34
N LEU A 69 -7.70 -6.37 -13.82
CA LEU A 69 -8.15 -5.40 -12.81
C LEU A 69 -7.45 -5.64 -11.46
N VAL A 70 -7.34 -6.89 -11.01
CA VAL A 70 -6.57 -7.26 -9.81
C VAL A 70 -5.10 -6.89 -9.97
N LEU A 71 -4.47 -7.26 -11.10
CA LEU A 71 -3.08 -6.92 -11.38
C LEU A 71 -2.87 -5.41 -11.43
N ARG A 72 -3.81 -4.65 -11.98
CA ARG A 72 -3.76 -3.18 -12.00
C ARG A 72 -3.80 -2.59 -10.60
N ARG A 73 -4.68 -3.07 -9.72
CA ARG A 73 -4.78 -2.64 -8.32
C ARG A 73 -3.51 -2.98 -7.53
N MET A 74 -2.96 -4.19 -7.70
CA MET A 74 -1.68 -4.58 -7.08
C MET A 74 -0.49 -3.76 -7.59
N LYS A 75 -0.40 -3.49 -8.90
CA LYS A 75 0.65 -2.62 -9.46
C LYS A 75 0.58 -1.21 -8.86
N GLU A 76 -0.63 -0.66 -8.74
CA GLU A 76 -0.82 0.66 -8.13
C GLU A 76 -0.46 0.64 -6.64
N SER A 77 -0.85 -0.40 -5.89
CA SER A 77 -0.56 -0.49 -4.46
C SER A 77 0.95 -0.51 -4.19
N LEU A 78 1.68 -1.35 -4.93
CA LEU A 78 3.13 -1.46 -4.85
C LEU A 78 3.81 -0.15 -5.27
N LEU A 79 3.38 0.46 -6.37
CA LEU A 79 4.00 1.67 -6.88
C LEU A 79 3.83 2.85 -5.91
N LYS A 80 2.63 3.07 -5.38
CA LYS A 80 2.33 4.14 -4.40
C LYS A 80 3.19 4.03 -3.13
N THR A 81 3.41 2.80 -2.66
CA THR A 81 4.08 2.52 -1.39
C THR A 81 5.59 2.32 -1.51
N SER A 82 6.12 2.19 -2.72
CA SER A 82 7.56 2.04 -2.97
C SER A 82 8.43 3.17 -2.44
N ILE A 83 7.85 4.35 -2.22
CA ILE A 83 8.48 5.49 -1.57
C ILE A 83 8.86 5.20 -0.10
N ILE A 84 8.23 4.22 0.54
CA ILE A 84 8.41 3.86 1.95
C ILE A 84 9.51 2.79 2.09
N TYR A 85 9.38 1.68 1.38
CA TYR A 85 10.29 0.53 1.50
C TYR A 85 11.38 0.47 0.40
N GLY A 86 11.36 1.43 -0.52
CA GLY A 86 12.37 1.61 -1.57
C GLY A 86 12.12 0.82 -2.86
N ILE A 87 12.63 1.38 -3.95
CA ILE A 87 12.56 0.82 -5.32
C ILE A 87 13.13 -0.62 -5.43
N PRO A 88 14.22 -1.02 -4.76
CA PRO A 88 14.74 -2.38 -4.89
C PRO A 88 13.72 -3.49 -4.53
N ARG A 89 12.93 -3.29 -3.48
CA ARG A 89 11.90 -4.25 -3.05
C ARG A 89 10.74 -4.27 -4.04
N LEU A 90 10.33 -3.11 -4.57
CA LEU A 90 9.36 -3.01 -5.68
C LEU A 90 9.83 -3.80 -6.91
N ILE A 91 11.09 -3.64 -7.33
CA ILE A 91 11.63 -4.35 -8.51
C ILE A 91 11.60 -5.86 -8.29
N ASN A 92 11.88 -6.34 -7.08
CA ASN A 92 11.80 -7.77 -6.78
C ASN A 92 10.36 -8.29 -6.81
N ALA A 93 9.39 -7.52 -6.31
CA ALA A 93 7.96 -7.86 -6.39
C ALA A 93 7.48 -7.91 -7.85
N PHE A 94 7.87 -6.91 -8.65
CA PHE A 94 7.62 -6.89 -10.09
C PHE A 94 8.19 -8.12 -10.79
N ARG A 95 9.44 -8.49 -10.49
CA ARG A 95 10.08 -9.70 -11.05
C ARG A 95 9.35 -10.98 -10.65
N ALA A 96 8.81 -11.06 -9.43
CA ALA A 96 7.99 -12.20 -9.01
C ALA A 96 6.70 -12.31 -9.83
N LEU A 97 5.99 -11.19 -10.00
CA LEU A 97 4.77 -11.14 -10.83
C LEU A 97 5.03 -11.52 -12.29
N VAL A 98 6.08 -10.97 -12.91
CA VAL A 98 6.43 -11.27 -14.32
C VAL A 98 6.73 -12.76 -14.54
N ARG A 99 7.32 -13.44 -13.54
CA ARG A 99 7.60 -14.89 -13.65
C ARG A 99 6.32 -15.72 -13.63
N LEU A 100 5.31 -15.30 -12.87
CA LEU A 100 4.01 -15.98 -12.82
C LEU A 100 3.14 -15.65 -14.03
N VAL A 101 3.17 -14.38 -14.46
CA VAL A 101 2.35 -13.84 -15.53
C VAL A 101 3.25 -13.36 -16.68
N PRO A 102 3.83 -14.28 -17.48
CA PRO A 102 4.77 -13.89 -18.53
C PRO A 102 4.09 -13.26 -19.75
N SER A 103 2.78 -13.45 -19.92
CA SER A 103 2.05 -12.96 -21.10
C SER A 103 1.80 -11.46 -21.04
N PRO A 104 2.33 -10.63 -21.97
CA PRO A 104 2.10 -9.19 -22.00
C PRO A 104 0.61 -8.80 -22.08
N SER A 105 -0.25 -9.68 -22.62
CA SER A 105 -1.69 -9.42 -22.75
C SER A 105 -2.40 -9.17 -21.42
N LEU A 106 -1.91 -9.73 -20.30
CA LEU A 106 -2.43 -9.47 -18.96
C LEU A 106 -1.88 -8.16 -18.36
N TRP A 107 -0.79 -7.63 -18.92
CA TRP A 107 -0.16 -6.37 -18.47
C TRP A 107 -0.70 -5.15 -19.19
N GLU A 108 -1.21 -5.34 -20.41
CA GLU A 108 -1.86 -4.30 -21.21
C GLU A 108 -3.10 -3.76 -20.47
N PRO A 109 -3.28 -2.43 -20.44
CA PRO A 109 -4.52 -1.85 -19.92
C PRO A 109 -5.69 -2.33 -20.77
N SER A 110 -6.85 -2.53 -20.12
CA SER A 110 -8.10 -2.77 -20.85
C SER A 110 -8.31 -1.65 -21.89
N PRO A 111 -8.89 -1.92 -23.08
CA PRO A 111 -9.04 -0.92 -24.14
C PRO A 111 -9.75 0.38 -23.71
N SER A 112 -10.55 0.32 -22.64
CA SER A 112 -11.27 1.44 -22.02
C SER A 112 -10.43 2.27 -21.03
N SER A 113 -9.18 1.89 -20.78
CA SER A 113 -8.31 2.49 -19.75
C SER A 113 -7.10 3.23 -20.33
N PRO A 114 -6.66 4.34 -19.70
CA PRO A 114 -5.45 5.04 -20.16
C PRO A 114 -4.21 4.14 -20.06
N PRO A 115 -3.20 4.31 -20.94
CA PRO A 115 -1.98 3.50 -20.94
C PRO A 115 -1.22 3.50 -19.61
N THR A 116 -1.28 4.62 -18.90
CA THR A 116 -0.77 4.77 -17.54
C THR A 116 -1.62 5.80 -16.81
N PRO A 117 -2.03 5.57 -15.54
CA PRO A 117 -2.75 6.59 -14.75
C PRO A 117 -2.02 7.94 -14.73
N ARG A 118 -0.68 7.90 -14.77
CA ARG A 118 0.19 9.08 -14.70
C ARG A 118 0.32 9.86 -16.00
N SER A 119 -0.22 9.38 -17.12
CA SER A 119 -0.27 10.19 -18.35
C SER A 119 -1.24 11.36 -18.23
N GLN A 120 -2.18 11.31 -17.29
CA GLN A 120 -3.12 12.39 -17.02
C GLN A 120 -2.54 13.47 -16.09
N THR A 121 -1.44 13.17 -15.38
CA THR A 121 -0.75 14.08 -14.44
C THR A 121 0.49 14.75 -15.02
N LEU A 122 0.57 14.87 -16.35
CA LEU A 122 1.72 15.44 -17.06
C LEU A 122 1.89 16.96 -16.90
N VAL A 123 1.01 17.64 -16.15
CA VAL A 123 1.11 19.08 -15.91
C VAL A 123 1.71 19.31 -14.51
N PRO A 124 3.01 19.63 -14.37
CA PRO A 124 3.65 19.72 -13.07
C PRO A 124 2.97 20.72 -12.11
N SER A 125 2.35 21.77 -12.65
CA SER A 125 1.67 22.80 -11.85
C SER A 125 0.40 22.32 -11.14
N THR A 126 -0.16 21.16 -11.49
CA THR A 126 -1.36 20.62 -10.81
C THR A 126 -1.03 19.65 -9.68
N LEU A 127 0.23 19.22 -9.57
CA LEU A 127 0.66 18.21 -8.60
C LEU A 127 0.60 18.72 -7.16
N ASP A 128 1.14 19.91 -6.90
CA ASP A 128 1.16 20.49 -5.56
C ASP A 128 -0.26 20.77 -5.04
N PRO A 129 -1.16 21.43 -5.79
CA PRO A 129 -2.56 21.58 -5.35
C PRO A 129 -3.25 20.25 -5.05
N ARG A 130 -3.02 19.22 -5.89
CA ARG A 130 -3.60 17.87 -5.68
C ARG A 130 -3.05 17.23 -4.41
N ALA A 131 -1.73 17.29 -4.22
CA ALA A 131 -1.03 16.81 -3.04
C ALA A 131 -1.56 17.49 -1.78
N LEU A 132 -1.55 18.82 -1.74
CA LEU A 132 -1.96 19.60 -0.58
C LEU A 132 -3.43 19.36 -0.22
N THR A 133 -4.32 19.19 -1.21
CA THR A 133 -5.71 18.83 -0.97
C THR A 133 -5.82 17.49 -0.25
N TYR A 134 -5.14 16.46 -0.76
CA TYR A 134 -5.16 15.13 -0.14
C TYR A 134 -4.49 15.10 1.24
N MET A 135 -3.32 15.72 1.36
CA MET A 135 -2.56 15.83 2.61
C MET A 135 -3.36 16.55 3.70
N ARG A 136 -4.17 17.56 3.35
CA ARG A 136 -4.95 18.31 4.34
C ARG A 136 -6.05 17.47 4.98
N THR A 137 -6.57 16.46 4.29
CA THR A 137 -7.47 15.46 4.89
C THR A 137 -6.77 14.65 5.99
N ILE A 138 -5.52 14.22 5.73
CA ILE A 138 -4.75 13.37 6.65
C ILE A 138 -4.19 14.18 7.82
N PHE A 139 -3.53 15.30 7.55
CA PHE A 139 -2.70 16.04 8.50
C PHE A 139 -3.40 17.26 9.11
N ARG A 140 -4.55 17.68 8.54
CA ARG A 140 -5.37 18.79 9.03
C ARG A 140 -4.55 20.05 9.37
N SER A 141 -4.70 20.56 10.60
CA SER A 141 -4.07 21.79 11.07
C SER A 141 -2.54 21.71 11.18
N ASP A 142 -1.96 20.50 11.20
CA ASP A 142 -0.52 20.33 11.36
C ASP A 142 0.22 20.31 10.03
N LEU A 143 -0.50 20.25 8.91
CA LEU A 143 0.11 20.27 7.59
C LEU A 143 0.96 21.53 7.39
N ASP A 144 0.37 22.71 7.61
CA ASP A 144 1.04 23.98 7.31
C ASP A 144 2.27 24.22 8.20
N PRO A 145 2.24 23.97 9.53
CA PRO A 145 3.43 24.00 10.37
C PRO A 145 4.52 23.02 9.92
N PHE A 146 4.17 21.76 9.63
CA PHE A 146 5.13 20.74 9.19
C PHE A 146 5.81 21.13 7.88
N LEU A 147 5.03 21.64 6.93
CA LEU A 147 5.50 22.15 5.66
C LEU A 147 6.37 23.39 5.81
N GLY A 148 6.03 24.31 6.73
CA GLY A 148 6.84 25.50 7.03
C GLY A 148 8.23 25.18 7.60
N VAL A 149 8.37 24.08 8.36
CA VAL A 149 9.68 23.57 8.78
C VAL A 149 10.49 23.12 7.56
N MET A 150 9.90 22.36 6.64
CA MET A 150 10.61 21.97 5.40
C MET A 150 11.00 23.18 4.56
N ASP A 151 10.11 24.17 4.42
CA ASP A 151 10.41 25.43 3.70
C ASP A 151 11.63 26.16 4.29
N SER A 152 11.79 26.10 5.61
CA SER A 152 12.84 26.84 6.32
C SER A 152 14.19 26.10 6.31
N TYR A 153 14.16 24.77 6.42
CA TYR A 153 15.37 23.97 6.69
C TYR A 153 15.78 23.04 5.55
N TRP A 154 14.82 22.53 4.77
CA TRP A 154 15.12 21.57 3.70
C TRP A 154 14.07 21.62 2.57
N PRO A 155 14.08 22.67 1.72
CA PRO A 155 13.09 22.82 0.64
C PRO A 155 13.06 21.64 -0.34
N ASP A 156 14.21 20.99 -0.59
CA ASP A 156 14.24 19.81 -1.46
C ASP A 156 13.46 18.63 -0.87
N LEU A 157 13.44 18.47 0.47
CA LEU A 157 12.57 17.48 1.13
C LEU A 157 11.10 17.80 0.90
N ARG A 158 10.72 19.08 0.91
CA ARG A 158 9.35 19.48 0.54
C ARG A 158 9.02 19.07 -0.88
N THR A 159 9.91 19.33 -1.85
CA THR A 159 9.68 18.93 -3.25
C THR A 159 9.55 17.40 -3.39
N LEU A 160 10.35 16.64 -2.65
CA LEU A 160 10.21 15.18 -2.59
C LEU A 160 8.85 14.78 -2.00
N VAL A 161 8.45 15.33 -0.85
CA VAL A 161 7.22 14.95 -0.16
C VAL A 161 5.97 15.43 -0.91
N VAL A 162 5.84 16.73 -1.14
CA VAL A 162 4.63 17.34 -1.70
C VAL A 162 4.51 17.04 -3.18
N THR A 163 5.49 17.44 -4.00
CA THR A 163 5.39 17.32 -5.45
C THR A 163 5.57 15.88 -5.92
N THR A 164 6.60 15.19 -5.41
CA THR A 164 6.96 13.86 -5.95
C THR A 164 6.10 12.76 -5.35
N ILE A 165 6.12 12.59 -4.02
CA ILE A 165 5.43 11.49 -3.33
C ILE A 165 3.92 11.71 -3.36
N TYR A 166 3.44 12.83 -2.79
CA TYR A 166 2.02 13.09 -2.72
C TYR A 166 1.45 13.48 -4.07
N GLY A 167 2.12 14.35 -4.81
CA GLY A 167 1.67 14.88 -6.10
C GLY A 167 1.51 13.80 -7.14
N TYR A 168 2.51 12.95 -7.40
CA TYR A 168 2.38 11.89 -8.42
C TYR A 168 1.70 10.62 -7.93
N TYR A 169 1.98 10.18 -6.70
CA TYR A 169 1.64 8.83 -6.28
C TYR A 169 0.49 8.79 -5.28
N GLN A 170 0.64 9.38 -4.08
CA GLN A 170 -0.34 9.17 -3.02
C GLN A 170 -1.71 9.78 -3.35
N SER A 171 -1.74 10.99 -3.92
CA SER A 171 -2.99 11.70 -4.26
C SER A 171 -3.64 11.24 -5.58
N ASP A 172 -3.07 10.25 -6.28
CA ASP A 172 -3.71 9.67 -7.46
C ASP A 172 -4.79 8.66 -7.09
N LEU A 173 -6.04 9.09 -7.05
CA LEU A 173 -7.13 8.24 -6.59
C LEU A 173 -7.85 7.49 -7.73
N SER A 174 -7.26 7.44 -8.94
CA SER A 174 -7.93 6.90 -10.14
C SER A 174 -8.04 5.38 -10.19
N VAL A 175 -7.22 4.65 -9.41
CA VAL A 175 -7.21 3.18 -9.34
C VAL A 175 -7.54 2.68 -7.93
N LEU A 176 -6.96 3.33 -6.91
CA LEU A 176 -7.20 3.05 -5.50
C LEU A 176 -7.60 4.35 -4.80
N GLY A 177 -8.69 4.29 -4.03
CA GLY A 177 -9.23 5.44 -3.31
C GLY A 177 -8.39 5.89 -2.13
N ALA A 178 -8.84 6.96 -1.47
CA ALA A 178 -8.14 7.58 -0.35
C ALA A 178 -8.00 6.64 0.86
N LEU A 179 -9.08 5.91 1.19
CA LEU A 179 -9.11 4.91 2.25
C LEU A 179 -8.11 3.79 2.00
N GLU A 180 -8.15 3.18 0.82
CA GLU A 180 -7.23 2.10 0.42
C GLU A 180 -5.79 2.60 0.50
N THR A 181 -5.50 3.78 -0.04
CA THR A 181 -4.15 4.38 0.01
C THR A 181 -3.64 4.53 1.45
N SER A 182 -4.48 4.95 2.40
CA SER A 182 -4.10 4.98 3.82
C SER A 182 -3.78 3.59 4.39
N MET A 183 -4.59 2.57 4.06
CA MET A 183 -4.34 1.18 4.49
C MET A 183 -3.00 0.67 3.96
N LEU A 184 -2.65 0.99 2.72
CA LEU A 184 -1.39 0.58 2.10
C LEU A 184 -0.18 1.27 2.73
N ASN A 185 -0.32 2.53 3.15
CA ASN A 185 0.74 3.22 3.88
C ASN A 185 0.99 2.54 5.23
N ILE A 186 -0.05 2.22 6.00
CA ILE A 186 0.08 1.45 7.26
C ILE A 186 0.78 0.11 7.00
N ALA A 187 0.35 -0.62 5.96
CA ALA A 187 0.93 -1.91 5.59
C ALA A 187 2.42 -1.86 5.21
N SER A 188 2.88 -0.70 4.76
CA SER A 188 4.26 -0.49 4.33
C SER A 188 5.13 0.10 5.44
N LEU A 189 4.55 0.92 6.32
CA LEU A 189 5.23 1.60 7.42
C LEU A 189 5.47 0.67 8.61
N MET A 190 4.52 -0.18 8.97
CA MET A 190 4.69 -1.06 10.14
C MET A 190 5.92 -1.98 10.01
N PRO A 191 6.17 -2.68 8.88
CA PRO A 191 7.39 -3.49 8.74
C PRO A 191 8.68 -2.69 8.73
N MET A 192 8.61 -1.38 8.51
CA MET A 192 9.75 -0.45 8.55
C MET A 192 10.02 0.09 9.95
N ASP A 193 9.20 -0.29 10.95
CA ASP A 193 9.40 0.04 12.37
C ASP A 193 9.38 1.55 12.68
N VAL A 194 8.47 2.29 12.01
CA VAL A 194 8.31 3.74 12.09
C VAL A 194 6.97 4.11 12.75
N ALA A 195 6.95 4.10 14.09
CA ALA A 195 5.74 4.16 14.90
C ALA A 195 4.94 5.48 14.74
N GLU A 196 5.62 6.63 14.64
CA GLU A 196 4.94 7.93 14.50
C GLU A 196 4.15 7.99 13.19
N GLU A 197 4.78 7.64 12.07
CA GLU A 197 4.15 7.64 10.76
C GLU A 197 2.99 6.63 10.68
N VAL A 198 3.11 5.48 11.34
CA VAL A 198 1.99 4.53 11.49
C VAL A 198 0.81 5.22 12.18
N GLY A 199 1.04 5.92 13.29
CA GLY A 199 0.01 6.70 13.99
C GLY A 199 -0.64 7.76 13.10
N TRP A 200 0.16 8.49 12.32
CA TRP A 200 -0.33 9.51 11.39
C TRP A 200 -1.26 8.91 10.33
N HIS A 201 -0.89 7.75 9.78
CA HIS A 201 -1.68 7.10 8.73
C HIS A 201 -2.87 6.31 9.28
N LEU A 202 -2.86 5.86 10.53
CA LEU A 202 -4.05 5.35 11.23
C LEU A 202 -5.10 6.45 11.40
N ARG A 203 -4.71 7.66 11.81
CA ARG A 203 -5.59 8.84 11.78
C ARG A 203 -6.07 9.15 10.38
N GLY A 204 -5.14 9.17 9.43
CA GLY A 204 -5.43 9.43 8.02
C GLY A 204 -6.45 8.45 7.42
N LEU A 205 -6.43 7.19 7.82
CA LEU A 205 -7.39 6.17 7.41
C LEU A 205 -8.82 6.56 7.81
N VAL A 206 -9.03 6.90 9.09
CA VAL A 206 -10.35 7.32 9.59
C VAL A 206 -10.80 8.63 8.95
N ARG A 207 -9.88 9.59 8.81
CA ARG A 207 -10.13 10.89 8.14
C ARG A 207 -10.49 10.74 6.66
N ASN A 208 -10.03 9.67 6.01
CA ASN A 208 -10.39 9.29 4.65
C ASN A 208 -11.68 8.45 4.57
N GLY A 209 -12.49 8.42 5.63
CA GLY A 209 -13.80 7.77 5.66
C GLY A 209 -13.78 6.29 6.06
N GLY A 210 -12.64 5.78 6.55
CA GLY A 210 -12.57 4.43 7.10
C GLY A 210 -13.07 4.33 8.54
N THR A 211 -13.31 3.11 8.99
CA THR A 211 -13.70 2.82 10.37
C THR A 211 -12.50 2.37 11.22
N GLU A 212 -12.63 2.43 12.54
CA GLU A 212 -11.64 1.81 13.43
C GLU A 212 -11.53 0.29 13.23
N SER A 213 -12.63 -0.39 12.85
CA SER A 213 -12.60 -1.82 12.52
C SER A 213 -11.66 -2.07 11.35
N GLN A 214 -11.80 -1.27 10.29
CA GLN A 214 -10.94 -1.34 9.11
C GLN A 214 -9.47 -1.02 9.44
N ALA A 215 -9.22 -0.11 10.37
CA ALA A 215 -7.86 0.14 10.88
C ALA A 215 -7.30 -1.08 11.62
N ARG A 216 -8.08 -1.68 12.53
CA ARG A 216 -7.67 -2.89 13.27
C ARG A 216 -7.48 -4.10 12.36
N GLU A 217 -8.34 -4.29 11.37
CA GLU A 217 -8.21 -5.34 10.34
C GLU A 217 -6.93 -5.15 9.53
N THR A 218 -6.61 -3.91 9.12
CA THR A 218 -5.38 -3.59 8.41
C THR A 218 -4.15 -3.92 9.28
N VAL A 219 -4.13 -3.45 10.54
CA VAL A 219 -3.04 -3.73 11.48
C VAL A 219 -2.89 -5.23 11.75
N GLY A 220 -4.01 -5.95 11.92
CA GLY A 220 -4.02 -7.39 12.16
C GLY A 220 -3.44 -8.18 10.98
N LEU A 221 -3.84 -7.85 9.75
CA LEU A 221 -3.29 -8.46 8.53
C LEU A 221 -1.77 -8.24 8.46
N VAL A 222 -1.31 -7.00 8.70
CA VAL A 222 0.11 -6.66 8.59
C VAL A 222 0.92 -7.35 9.69
N ARG A 223 0.39 -7.45 10.91
CA ARG A 223 1.00 -8.24 11.99
C ARG A 223 1.12 -9.72 11.63
N GLY A 224 0.10 -10.32 11.02
CA GLY A 224 0.16 -11.70 10.53
C GLY A 224 1.25 -11.90 9.49
N VAL A 225 1.42 -10.97 8.55
CA VAL A 225 2.54 -10.99 7.59
C VAL A 225 3.89 -10.91 8.31
N MET A 226 4.04 -10.00 9.28
CA MET A 226 5.28 -9.83 10.03
C MET A 226 5.64 -11.08 10.84
N GLU A 227 4.64 -11.72 11.47
CA GLU A 227 4.81 -12.98 12.20
C GLU A 227 5.29 -14.10 11.28
N VAL A 228 4.60 -14.32 10.16
CA VAL A 228 4.97 -15.32 9.15
C VAL A 228 6.38 -15.11 8.61
N THR A 229 6.78 -13.84 8.43
CA THR A 229 8.07 -13.48 7.82
C THR A 229 9.20 -13.28 8.84
N GLY A 230 8.89 -13.39 10.14
CA GLY A 230 9.86 -13.24 11.23
C GLY A 230 10.36 -11.79 11.44
N VAL A 231 9.59 -10.79 11.01
CA VAL A 231 9.94 -9.38 11.25
C VAL A 231 9.67 -9.03 12.71
N VAL A 232 10.73 -8.65 13.43
CA VAL A 232 10.68 -8.22 14.82
C VAL A 232 10.90 -6.72 14.90
N LEU A 233 9.94 -6.01 15.49
CA LEU A 233 10.01 -4.57 15.71
C LEU A 233 10.88 -4.22 16.91
N ARG A 234 11.52 -3.06 16.85
CA ARG A 234 12.25 -2.45 17.98
C ARG A 234 11.38 -1.46 18.74
N ASN A 235 10.45 -0.81 18.03
CA ASN A 235 9.54 0.16 18.62
C ASN A 235 8.17 -0.48 18.90
N GLU A 236 7.46 0.06 19.88
CA GLU A 236 6.06 -0.25 20.09
C GLU A 236 5.22 0.48 19.03
N MET A 237 4.32 -0.26 18.38
CA MET A 237 3.38 0.34 17.41
C MET A 237 2.19 0.92 18.17
N PRO A 238 1.70 2.11 17.79
CA PRO A 238 0.55 2.71 18.45
C PRO A 238 -0.69 1.83 18.34
N LEU A 239 -1.53 1.83 19.38
CA LEU A 239 -2.84 1.19 19.31
C LEU A 239 -3.79 2.08 18.51
N VAL A 240 -4.73 1.47 17.79
CA VAL A 240 -5.67 2.18 16.92
C VAL A 240 -6.48 3.19 17.74
N GLU A 241 -7.05 2.72 18.85
CA GLU A 241 -7.87 3.49 19.78
C GLU A 241 -7.14 4.67 20.45
N GLU A 242 -5.82 4.60 20.55
CA GLU A 242 -5.01 5.67 21.14
C GLU A 242 -4.84 6.84 20.17
N VAL A 243 -4.70 6.56 18.88
CA VAL A 243 -4.31 7.58 17.90
C VAL A 243 -5.45 8.13 17.07
N VAL A 244 -6.50 7.36 16.78
CA VAL A 244 -7.56 7.77 15.85
C VAL A 244 -8.39 8.96 16.35
N GLY A 245 -8.47 9.14 17.67
CA GLY A 245 -9.15 10.27 18.32
C GLY A 245 -8.29 11.53 18.43
N GLU A 246 -6.99 11.46 18.15
CA GLU A 246 -6.11 12.61 18.26
C GLU A 246 -6.32 13.60 17.10
N GLU A 247 -6.46 14.88 17.45
CA GLU A 247 -6.60 15.95 16.46
C GLU A 247 -5.24 16.38 15.88
N ARG A 248 -4.16 16.25 16.66
CA ARG A 248 -2.82 16.76 16.33
C ARG A 248 -1.82 15.64 15.96
N LEU A 249 -0.80 15.98 15.18
CA LEU A 249 0.32 15.10 14.84
C LEU A 249 1.41 15.09 15.92
N PHE A 250 1.57 16.21 16.63
CA PHE A 250 2.59 16.47 17.65
C PHE A 250 1.94 17.07 18.90
#